data_AF-A0A353TXR9-F1
#
_entry.id   AF-A0A353TXR9-F1
#
_cell.length_a   1.000
_cell.length_b   1.000
_cell.length_c   1.000
_cell.angle_alpha   90.00
_cell.angle_beta   90.00
_cell.angle_gamma   90.00
#
_symmetry.space_group_name_H-M   'P 1'
#
loop_
_entity.id
_entity.type
_entity.pdbx_description
1 polymer ?
#
loop_
_entity_poly.entity_id
_entity_poly.type
_entity_poly.pdbx_seq_one_letter_code
_entity_poly.pdbx_strand_id
1 'polypeptide(L)'
;MFNSVSYSNFFFFICNNNDTIDSVDFTIEFVTKNAIVKKAFSSFRILPPPLRTKLTKTDFFFTLAKNKPVERVLQYVEVPFCELVKENVKFEPSEINTIRFIFDKSDSGEIILDKLGLNRIDINN
;
A
#
# COMPACT_ATOMS: atom_id res chain seq x y z
N MET A 1 -20.14 -3.24 29.39
CA MET A 1 -19.32 -4.32 28.80
C MET A 1 -18.70 -3.72 27.53
N PHE A 2 -17.42 -3.37 27.57
CA PHE A 2 -16.76 -2.75 26.41
C PHE A 2 -16.36 -3.88 25.44
N ASN A 3 -16.91 -3.89 24.23
CA ASN A 3 -16.45 -4.79 23.18
C ASN A 3 -15.00 -4.40 22.85
N SER A 4 -14.05 -5.31 23.05
CA SER A 4 -12.70 -5.17 22.52
C SER A 4 -12.77 -5.31 21.00
N VAL A 5 -12.66 -4.20 20.27
CA VAL A 5 -12.59 -4.22 18.80
C VAL A 5 -11.21 -4.76 18.41
N SER A 6 -11.18 -5.91 17.74
CA SER A 6 -9.96 -6.49 17.20
C SER A 6 -9.88 -6.27 15.69
N TYR A 7 -8.69 -5.99 15.17
CA TYR A 7 -8.43 -5.72 13.76
C TYR A 7 -7.46 -6.77 13.20
N SER A 8 -7.72 -7.26 11.98
CA SER A 8 -6.88 -8.27 11.33
C SER A 8 -5.73 -7.65 10.54
N ASN A 9 -6.03 -6.60 9.75
CA ASN A 9 -5.09 -5.96 8.86
C ASN A 9 -5.44 -4.49 8.61
N PHE A 10 -4.42 -3.75 8.17
CA PHE A 10 -4.58 -2.47 7.49
C PHE A 10 -4.58 -2.71 5.99
N PHE A 11 -5.53 -2.11 5.28
CA PHE A 11 -5.60 -2.21 3.83
C PHE A 11 -5.62 -0.85 3.17
N PHE A 12 -5.15 -0.81 1.93
CA PHE A 12 -5.23 0.36 1.06
C PHE A 12 -5.07 -0.08 -0.40
N PHE A 13 -5.43 0.81 -1.30
CA PHE A 13 -5.20 0.67 -2.73
C PHE A 13 -4.05 1.59 -3.14
N ILE A 14 -3.14 1.09 -3.96
CA ILE A 14 -1.97 1.84 -4.41
C ILE A 14 -1.63 1.55 -5.87
N CYS A 15 -1.17 2.55 -6.60
CA CYS A 15 -0.49 2.36 -7.88
C CYS A 15 0.67 3.34 -8.06
N ASN A 16 1.61 2.97 -8.93
CA ASN A 16 2.66 3.86 -9.38
C ASN A 16 2.04 4.91 -10.32
N ASN A 17 2.34 6.17 -10.06
CA ASN A 17 1.84 7.31 -10.82
C ASN A 17 2.88 7.88 -11.80
N ASN A 18 4.10 7.36 -11.78
CA ASN A 18 5.23 7.82 -12.60
C ASN A 18 5.47 6.89 -13.79
N ASP A 19 5.43 7.45 -15.00
CA ASP A 19 5.55 6.70 -16.26
C ASP A 19 6.98 6.20 -16.55
N THR A 20 7.98 6.70 -15.83
CA THR A 20 9.41 6.45 -16.06
C THR A 20 10.10 5.62 -14.97
N ILE A 21 9.48 5.51 -13.81
CA ILE A 21 10.03 4.80 -12.66
C ILE A 21 9.31 3.45 -12.55
N ASP A 22 10.08 2.36 -12.57
CA ASP A 22 9.47 1.03 -12.59
C ASP A 22 8.99 0.54 -11.21
N SER A 23 9.53 1.10 -10.13
CA SER A 23 9.26 0.67 -8.75
C SER A 23 9.43 1.83 -7.78
N VAL A 24 8.53 1.92 -6.80
CA VAL A 24 8.62 2.87 -5.68
C VAL A 24 8.51 2.07 -4.39
N ASP A 25 9.44 2.30 -3.47
CA ASP A 25 9.43 1.73 -2.12
C ASP A 25 9.51 2.85 -1.08
N PHE A 26 8.97 2.59 0.10
CA PHE A 26 8.89 3.52 1.22
C PHE A 26 8.65 2.73 2.51
N THR A 27 8.92 3.35 3.65
CA THR A 27 8.62 2.75 4.95
C THR A 27 7.19 3.09 5.37
N ILE A 28 6.44 2.08 5.82
CA ILE A 28 5.19 2.26 6.57
C ILE A 28 5.51 2.14 8.05
N GLU A 29 5.15 3.16 8.81
CA GLU A 29 5.29 3.20 10.27
C GLU A 29 3.92 3.18 10.94
N PHE A 30 3.77 2.30 11.92
CA PHE A 30 2.59 2.19 12.77
C PHE A 30 2.97 2.61 14.19
N VAL A 31 2.21 3.54 14.76
CA VAL A 31 2.42 4.06 16.12
C VAL A 31 1.22 3.70 16.98
N THR A 32 1.50 3.01 18.08
CA THR A 32 0.55 2.76 19.16
C THR A 32 0.96 3.57 20.39
N LYS A 33 0.25 3.39 21.50
CA LYS A 33 0.63 4.01 22.78
C LYS A 33 1.99 3.54 23.29
N ASN A 34 2.31 2.26 23.05
CA ASN A 34 3.44 1.57 23.70
C ASN A 34 4.53 1.12 22.73
N ALA A 35 4.31 1.21 21.42
CA ALA A 35 5.22 0.71 20.41
C ALA A 35 5.20 1.55 19.12
N ILE A 36 6.33 1.51 18.42
CA ILE A 36 6.48 1.98 17.04
C ILE A 36 7.04 0.80 16.24
N VAL A 37 6.39 0.47 15.13
CA VAL A 37 6.85 -0.60 14.21
C VAL A 37 6.99 -0.02 12.81
N LYS A 38 8.12 -0.31 12.15
CA LYS A 38 8.46 0.16 10.80
C LYS A 38 8.67 -1.03 9.88
N LYS A 39 8.03 -1.04 8.72
CA LYS A 39 8.24 -2.05 7.68
C LYS A 39 8.36 -1.38 6.32
N ALA A 40 9.30 -1.85 5.50
CA ALA A 40 9.35 -1.44 4.10
C ALA A 40 8.10 -1.93 3.37
N PHE A 41 7.53 -1.13 2.48
CA PHE A 41 6.38 -1.53 1.68
C PHE A 41 6.68 -2.80 0.86
N SER A 42 7.90 -2.90 0.34
CA SER A 42 8.46 -4.08 -0.32
C SER A 42 8.39 -5.38 0.49
N SER A 43 8.26 -5.33 1.83
CA SER A 43 8.05 -6.52 2.65
C SER A 43 6.66 -7.15 2.50
N PHE A 44 5.68 -6.39 1.99
CA PHE A 44 4.31 -6.87 1.74
C PHE A 44 4.04 -7.02 0.25
N ARG A 45 4.47 -6.04 -0.55
CA ARG A 45 4.24 -5.98 -2.00
C ARG A 45 5.34 -5.16 -2.69
N ILE A 46 5.70 -5.58 -3.90
CA ILE A 46 6.46 -4.74 -4.82
C ILE A 46 5.45 -3.98 -5.68
N LEU A 47 5.55 -2.65 -5.73
CA LEU A 47 4.66 -1.84 -6.56
C LEU A 47 5.00 -2.06 -8.04
N PRO A 48 4.08 -2.57 -8.88
CA PRO A 48 4.36 -2.76 -10.28
C PRO A 48 4.47 -1.41 -11.02
N PRO A 49 5.18 -1.36 -12.16
CA PRO A 49 5.18 -0.20 -13.05
C PRO A 49 3.79 0.07 -13.64
N PRO A 50 3.50 1.30 -14.10
CA PRO A 50 2.26 1.58 -14.81
C PRO A 50 2.11 0.71 -16.07
N LEU A 51 0.88 0.27 -16.36
CA LEU A 51 0.62 -0.62 -17.49
C LEU A 51 0.64 0.16 -18.80
N ARG A 52 1.61 -0.14 -19.66
CA ARG A 52 1.72 0.51 -20.98
C ARG A 52 0.56 0.08 -21.88
N THR A 53 -0.20 1.04 -22.39
CA THR A 53 -1.40 0.80 -23.23
C THR A 53 -1.02 0.49 -24.67
N LYS A 54 -0.33 -0.62 -24.94
CA LYS A 54 -0.15 -1.14 -26.32
C LYS A 54 -1.29 -2.10 -26.67
N LEU A 55 -2.47 -1.54 -26.95
CA LEU A 55 -3.68 -2.31 -27.25
C LEU A 55 -3.67 -3.01 -28.62
N THR A 56 -2.87 -2.53 -29.59
CA THR A 56 -2.81 -3.08 -30.96
C THR A 56 -1.40 -3.54 -31.34
N LYS A 57 -1.32 -4.58 -32.19
CA LYS A 57 -0.05 -5.09 -32.76
C LYS A 57 0.53 -4.19 -33.86
N THR A 58 -0.24 -3.20 -34.33
CA THR A 58 0.09 -2.33 -35.45
C THR A 58 0.37 -0.91 -35.00
N ASP A 59 1.59 -0.44 -35.24
CA ASP A 59 2.07 0.90 -34.83
C ASP A 59 1.39 2.05 -35.61
N PHE A 60 0.77 1.77 -36.77
CA PHE A 60 0.16 2.77 -37.65
C PHE A 60 -1.00 3.55 -37.00
N PHE A 61 -1.88 2.86 -36.26
CA PHE A 61 -3.02 3.49 -35.57
C PHE A 61 -2.65 4.12 -34.21
N PHE A 62 -1.43 3.88 -33.72
CA PHE A 62 -0.96 4.42 -32.44
C PHE A 62 -0.73 5.94 -32.49
N THR A 63 -0.52 6.50 -33.69
CA THR A 63 -0.36 7.95 -33.88
C THR A 63 -1.58 8.77 -33.45
N LEU A 64 -2.79 8.19 -33.45
CA LEU A 64 -4.01 8.84 -32.95
C LEU A 64 -4.16 8.77 -31.42
N ALA A 65 -3.53 7.79 -30.75
CA ALA A 65 -3.66 7.54 -29.31
C ALA A 65 -2.50 8.13 -28.46
N LYS A 66 -1.65 8.97 -29.08
CA LYS A 66 -0.39 9.50 -28.52
C LYS A 66 -0.47 10.14 -27.12
N ASN A 67 -1.67 10.50 -26.66
CA ASN A 67 -1.82 11.34 -25.47
C ASN A 67 -2.01 10.57 -24.14
N LYS A 68 -2.11 9.22 -24.13
CA LYS A 68 -2.26 8.43 -22.89
C LYS A 68 -1.57 7.06 -22.96
N PRO A 69 -0.23 6.99 -22.81
CA PRO A 69 0.56 5.78 -23.02
C PRO A 69 0.51 4.75 -21.89
N VAL A 70 -0.12 5.06 -20.75
CA VAL A 70 -0.13 4.21 -19.56
C VAL A 70 -1.44 4.30 -18.78
N GLU A 71 -1.88 3.15 -18.28
CA GLU A 71 -3.04 2.98 -17.40
C GLU A 71 -2.59 2.80 -15.95
N ARG A 72 -3.20 3.58 -15.05
CA ARG A 72 -2.96 3.55 -13.60
C ARG A 72 -3.94 2.58 -12.97
N VAL A 73 -3.48 1.37 -12.65
CA VAL A 73 -4.32 0.33 -12.05
C VAL A 73 -4.00 0.19 -10.57
N LEU A 74 -4.94 0.61 -9.73
CA LEU A 74 -4.86 0.47 -8.28
C LEU A 74 -4.81 -1.01 -7.87
N GLN A 75 -3.81 -1.36 -7.08
CA GLN A 75 -3.62 -2.69 -6.50
C GLN A 75 -4.04 -2.67 -5.03
N TYR A 76 -4.78 -3.69 -4.62
CA TYR A 76 -5.14 -3.90 -3.23
C TYR A 76 -3.93 -4.45 -2.44
N VAL A 77 -3.63 -3.83 -1.32
CA VAL A 77 -2.54 -4.24 -0.41
C VAL A 77 -3.09 -4.42 0.99
N GLU A 78 -2.65 -5.50 1.63
CA GLU A 78 -2.89 -5.76 3.05
C GLU A 78 -1.58 -5.78 3.80
N VAL A 79 -1.60 -5.16 4.98
CA VAL A 79 -0.57 -5.25 6.00
C VAL A 79 -1.14 -6.05 7.18
N PRO A 80 -0.82 -7.35 7.28
CA PRO A 80 -1.33 -8.19 8.37
C PRO A 80 -0.74 -7.74 9.70
N PHE A 81 -1.58 -7.45 10.69
CA PHE A 81 -1.10 -6.97 11.99
C PHE A 81 -0.36 -8.03 12.80
N CYS A 82 -0.60 -9.32 12.53
CA CYS A 82 0.17 -10.39 13.14
C CYS A 82 1.68 -10.29 12.82
N GLU A 83 2.06 -9.78 11.65
CA GLU A 83 3.47 -9.55 11.31
C GLU A 83 4.09 -8.39 12.10
N LEU A 84 3.29 -7.39 12.48
CA LEU A 84 3.73 -6.27 13.31
C LEU A 84 3.88 -6.69 14.78
N VAL A 85 2.96 -7.52 15.28
CA VAL A 85 3.01 -8.08 16.64
C VAL A 85 4.21 -9.02 16.81
N LYS A 86 4.55 -9.82 15.78
CA LYS A 86 5.76 -10.65 15.78
C LYS A 86 7.04 -9.82 15.87
N GLU A 87 7.08 -8.66 15.22
CA GLU A 87 8.21 -7.73 15.26
C GLU A 87 8.33 -7.07 16.64
N ASN A 88 7.20 -6.70 17.26
CA ASN A 88 7.18 -6.09 18.57
C ASN A 88 5.94 -6.53 19.36
N VAL A 89 6.14 -7.37 20.38
CA VAL A 89 5.06 -7.91 21.23
C VAL A 89 4.27 -6.83 22.00
N LYS A 90 4.82 -5.61 22.14
CA LYS A 90 4.13 -4.47 22.76
C LYS A 90 3.22 -3.72 21.77
N PHE A 91 3.22 -4.11 20.50
CA PHE A 91 2.35 -3.55 19.48
C PHE A 91 0.93 -4.11 19.66
N GLU A 92 0.00 -3.22 20.01
CA GLU A 92 -1.42 -3.55 20.14
C GLU A 92 -2.19 -2.89 18.97
N PRO A 93 -2.69 -3.66 17.99
CA PRO A 93 -3.35 -3.10 16.81
C PRO A 93 -4.57 -2.23 17.12
N SER A 94 -5.29 -2.53 18.20
CA SER A 94 -6.45 -1.73 18.63
C SER A 94 -6.05 -0.34 19.18
N GLU A 95 -4.77 -0.11 19.48
CA GLU A 95 -4.22 1.15 19.97
C GLU A 95 -3.50 1.99 18.90
N ILE A 96 -3.57 1.60 17.61
CA ILE A 96 -2.98 2.39 16.52
C ILE A 96 -3.62 3.78 16.48
N ASN A 97 -2.80 4.81 16.70
CA ASN A 97 -3.24 6.20 16.64
C ASN A 97 -2.66 6.95 15.43
N THR A 98 -1.55 6.46 14.86
CA THR A 98 -0.91 7.08 13.70
C THR A 98 -0.39 6.00 12.76
N ILE A 99 -0.61 6.21 11.47
CA ILE A 99 0.03 5.47 10.37
C ILE A 99 0.78 6.49 9.53
N ARG A 100 2.09 6.29 9.31
CA ARG A 100 2.92 7.19 8.51
C ARG A 100 3.45 6.46 7.28
N PHE A 101 3.34 7.12 6.13
CA PHE A 101 4.00 6.74 4.89
C PHE A 101 5.26 7.60 4.77
N ILE A 102 6.43 6.99 4.95
CA ILE A 102 7.72 7.68 4.98
C ILE A 102 8.48 7.36 3.70
N PHE A 103 8.57 8.32 2.80
CA PHE A 103 9.28 8.19 1.52
C PHE A 103 10.80 8.28 1.72
N ASP A 104 11.42 7.18 2.19
CA ASP A 104 12.84 7.12 2.57
C ASP A 104 13.68 6.09 1.80
N LYS A 105 13.09 5.30 0.89
CA LYS A 105 13.80 4.21 0.19
C LYS A 105 14.17 4.53 -1.25
N SER A 106 13.23 5.05 -2.03
CA SER A 106 13.49 5.46 -3.43
C SER A 106 13.93 6.92 -3.50
N ASP A 107 14.91 7.25 -4.35
CA ASP A 107 15.38 8.62 -4.56
C ASP A 107 14.29 9.54 -5.14
N SER A 108 13.37 8.96 -5.91
CA SER A 108 12.18 9.63 -6.44
C SER A 108 11.07 8.61 -6.69
N GLY A 109 9.84 9.09 -6.76
CA GLY A 109 8.68 8.24 -6.98
C GLY A 109 7.39 9.05 -6.91
N GLU A 110 6.33 8.52 -7.50
CA GLU A 110 5.00 9.08 -7.40
C GLU A 110 4.00 7.95 -7.23
N ILE A 111 3.10 8.06 -6.26
CA ILE A 111 2.09 7.04 -5.97
C ILE A 111 0.71 7.68 -5.87
N ILE A 112 -0.32 6.93 -6.22
CA ILE A 112 -1.70 7.23 -5.84
C ILE A 112 -2.09 6.26 -4.73
N LEU A 113 -2.67 6.79 -3.65
CA LEU A 113 -3.25 6.02 -2.55
C LEU A 113 -4.77 6.26 -2.53
N ASP A 114 -5.54 5.19 -2.34
CA ASP A 114 -6.99 5.26 -2.21
C ASP A 114 -7.50 4.23 -1.20
N LYS A 115 -8.72 4.44 -0.68
CA LYS A 115 -9.49 3.52 0.19
C LYS A 115 -8.64 2.87 1.27
N LEU A 116 -8.10 3.69 2.16
CA LEU A 116 -7.39 3.21 3.34
C LEU A 116 -8.40 2.77 4.40
N GLY A 117 -8.15 1.66 5.08
CA GLY A 117 -9.05 1.16 6.10
C GLY A 117 -8.45 0.05 6.95
N LEU A 118 -9.24 -0.35 7.96
CA LEU A 118 -8.91 -1.44 8.87
C LEU A 118 -9.99 -2.51 8.73
N ASN A 119 -9.60 -3.75 8.47
CA ASN A 119 -10.55 -4.86 8.51
C ASN A 119 -10.71 -5.34 9.96
N ARG A 120 -11.96 -5.44 10.40
CA ARG A 120 -12.32 -5.93 11.73
C ARG A 120 -12.39 -7.44 11.74
N ILE A 121 -12.05 -8.02 12.90
CA ILE A 121 -12.36 -9.41 13.20
C ILE A 121 -13.71 -9.42 13.90
N ASP A 122 -14.75 -9.88 13.22
CA ASP A 122 -16.02 -10.17 13.86
C ASP A 122 -15.89 -11.50 14.58
N ILE A 123 -15.76 -11.46 15.91
CA ILE A 123 -15.82 -12.64 16.76
C ILE A 123 -17.31 -12.98 16.90
N ASN A 124 -17.87 -13.68 15.91
CA ASN A 124 -19.18 -14.30 16.07
C ASN A 124 -19.01 -15.48 17.04
N ASN A 125 -19.69 -15.40 18.19
CA ASN A 125 -19.90 -16.54 19.10
C ASN A 125 -20.73 -17.63 18.44
#